data_AF-A0A493TU56-F1
#
_entry.id   AF-A0A493TU56-F1
#
_cell.length_a   1.000
_cell.length_b   1.000
_cell.length_c   1.000
_cell.angle_alpha   90.00
_cell.angle_beta   90.00
_cell.angle_gamma   90.00
#
_symmetry.space_group_name_H-M   'P 1'
#
loop_
_entity.id
_entity.type
_entity.pdbx_description
1 polymer ?
#
loop_
_entity_poly.entity_id
_entity_poly.type
_entity_poly.pdbx_seq_one_letter_code
_entity_poly.pdbx_strand_id
1 'polypeptide(L)' 'MSAPPEGSAGSSEAREDACRDYQSSLEDLTFNSKPHINMLTILAEENVPFAKDIVSLIEAQIAKVFIFHRLLLLPILLGG' A
#
# COMPACT_ATOMS: atom_id res chain seq x y z
N MET A 1 15.67 13.15 35.67
CA MET A 1 14.55 13.39 34.74
C MET A 1 13.83 12.06 34.55
N SER A 2 12.54 11.99 34.89
CA SER A 2 11.74 10.77 34.76
C SER A 2 11.39 10.53 33.29
N ALA A 3 11.63 9.30 32.80
CA ALA A 3 11.14 8.86 31.50
C ALA A 3 9.60 8.83 31.52
N PRO A 4 8.91 9.24 30.43
CA PRO A 4 7.46 9.18 30.36
C PRO A 4 6.96 7.72 30.26
N PRO A 5 5.71 7.44 30.67
CA PRO A 5 5.13 6.10 30.62
C PRO A 5 4.89 5.67 29.16
N GLU A 6 5.68 4.70 28.70
CA GLU A 6 5.54 4.02 27.42
C GLU A 6 4.32 3.08 27.47
N GLY A 7 3.13 3.63 27.21
CA GLY A 7 1.87 2.89 27.36
C GLY A 7 0.86 3.02 26.22
N SER A 8 1.17 3.75 25.14
CA SER A 8 0.18 4.00 24.07
C SER A 8 0.73 4.09 22.64
N ALA A 9 2.05 4.05 22.42
CA ALA A 9 2.66 4.28 21.10
C ALA A 9 2.78 3.00 20.24
N GLY A 10 2.95 1.83 20.85
CA GLY A 10 3.32 0.60 20.14
C GLY A 10 2.30 0.04 19.13
N SER A 11 1.06 0.55 19.10
CA SER A 11 0.06 0.14 18.10
C SER A 11 0.06 1.04 16.85
N SER A 12 0.50 2.30 16.97
CA SER A 12 0.64 3.20 15.81
C SER A 12 1.87 2.83 15.00
N GLU A 13 3.00 2.63 15.66
CA GLU A 13 4.27 2.30 15.00
C GLU A 13 4.15 0.99 14.21
N ALA A 14 3.56 -0.05 14.80
CA ALA A 14 3.31 -1.33 14.12
C ALA A 14 2.41 -1.19 12.89
N ARG A 15 1.40 -0.31 12.94
CA ARG A 15 0.52 -0.01 11.78
C ARG A 15 1.28 0.72 10.68
N GLU A 16 2.12 1.68 11.05
CA GLU A 16 2.91 2.49 10.14
C GLU A 16 3.97 1.63 9.43
N ASP A 17 4.65 0.76 10.16
CA ASP A 17 5.59 -0.22 9.61
C ASP A 17 4.88 -1.18 8.64
N ALA A 18 3.74 -1.76 9.06
CA ALA A 18 2.95 -2.65 8.22
C ALA A 18 2.47 -1.99 6.92
N CYS A 19 1.94 -0.75 7.02
CA CYS A 19 1.50 0.00 5.86
C CYS A 19 2.67 0.31 4.91
N ARG A 20 3.83 0.69 5.45
CA ARG A 20 5.01 1.03 4.66
C ARG A 20 5.55 -0.19 3.90
N ASP A 21 5.67 -1.33 4.57
CA ASP A 21 6.16 -2.56 3.96
C ASP A 21 5.19 -3.09 2.90
N TYR A 22 3.89 -3.00 3.17
CA TYR A 22 2.85 -3.36 2.21
C TYR A 22 2.89 -2.43 0.98
N GLN A 23 2.96 -1.12 1.20
CA GLN A 23 3.02 -0.14 0.12
C GLN A 23 4.25 -0.35 -0.76
N SER A 24 5.44 -0.56 -0.15
CA SER A 24 6.67 -0.84 -0.90
C SER A 24 6.50 -2.07 -1.80
N SER A 25 5.98 -3.16 -1.25
CA SER A 25 5.74 -4.40 -2.01
C SER A 25 4.69 -4.23 -3.10
N LEU A 26 3.71 -3.34 -2.89
CA LEU A 26 2.62 -3.04 -3.81
C LEU A 26 3.08 -2.14 -4.98
N GLU A 27 4.01 -1.22 -4.73
CA GLU A 27 4.62 -0.38 -5.76
C GLU A 27 5.51 -1.21 -6.70
N ASP A 28 6.20 -2.23 -6.17
CA ASP A 28 6.97 -3.19 -6.97
C ASP A 28 6.09 -4.14 -7.81
N LEU A 29 4.78 -4.24 -7.51
CA LEU A 29 3.80 -5.04 -8.26
C LEU A 29 3.40 -4.37 -9.60
N THR A 30 4.39 -4.06 -10.43
CA THR A 30 4.22 -3.45 -11.77
C THR A 30 3.83 -4.45 -12.86
N PHE A 31 4.24 -5.70 -12.67
CA PHE A 31 3.88 -6.85 -13.51
C PHE A 31 3.36 -7.97 -12.61
N ASN A 32 2.69 -8.99 -13.16
CA ASN A 32 2.19 -10.14 -12.39
C ASN A 32 3.35 -10.97 -11.81
N SER A 33 3.98 -10.48 -10.76
CA SER A 33 5.13 -11.07 -10.12
C SER A 33 4.65 -11.92 -8.95
N LYS A 34 4.65 -13.25 -9.16
CA LYS A 34 4.42 -14.25 -8.12
C LYS A 34 5.13 -13.96 -6.79
N PRO A 35 6.42 -13.55 -6.73
CA PRO A 35 7.08 -13.27 -5.45
C PRO A 35 6.45 -12.09 -4.71
N HIS A 36 6.15 -10.97 -5.39
CA HIS A 36 5.52 -9.81 -4.74
C HIS A 36 4.06 -10.11 -4.34
N ILE A 37 3.31 -10.88 -5.14
CA ILE A 37 1.97 -11.33 -4.76
C ILE A 37 2.05 -12.17 -3.48
N ASN A 38 2.98 -13.12 -3.41
CA ASN A 38 3.14 -13.96 -2.24
C ASN A 38 3.54 -13.14 -1.00
N MET A 39 4.43 -12.17 -1.17
CA MET A 39 4.86 -11.26 -0.12
C MET A 39 3.71 -10.39 0.39
N LEU A 40 2.90 -9.82 -0.51
CA LEU A 40 1.69 -9.06 -0.16
C LEU A 40 0.67 -9.92 0.58
N THR A 41 0.49 -11.18 0.18
CA THR A 41 -0.40 -12.12 0.88
C THR A 41 0.10 -12.40 2.30
N ILE A 42 1.39 -12.67 2.48
CA ILE A 42 1.99 -12.90 3.80
C ILE A 42 1.82 -11.64 4.67
N LEU A 43 2.16 -10.46 4.14
CA LEU A 43 2.01 -9.20 4.87
C LEU A 43 0.56 -8.93 5.27
N ALA A 44 -0.42 -9.24 4.42
CA ALA A 44 -1.84 -9.10 4.76
C ALA A 44 -2.28 -10.07 5.86
N GLU A 45 -1.75 -11.30 5.84
CA GLU A 45 -2.07 -12.35 6.82
C GLU A 45 -1.45 -12.06 8.20
N GLU A 46 -0.24 -11.50 8.24
CA GLU A 46 0.41 -11.09 9.48
C GLU A 46 -0.18 -9.79 10.05
N ASN A 47 -0.72 -8.92 9.20
CA ASN A 47 -1.24 -7.60 9.55
C ASN A 47 -2.77 -7.50 9.41
N VAL A 48 -3.49 -8.60 9.66
CA VAL A 48 -4.97 -8.65 9.71
C VAL A 48 -5.60 -7.54 10.57
N PRO A 49 -5.04 -7.13 11.73
CA PRO A 49 -5.58 -6.00 12.51
C PRO A 49 -5.62 -4.68 11.73
N PHE A 50 -4.76 -4.54 10.72
CA PHE A 50 -4.62 -3.36 9.86
C PHE A 50 -5.17 -3.58 8.46
N ALA A 51 -5.95 -4.65 8.23
CA ALA A 51 -6.50 -4.99 6.92
C ALA A 51 -7.23 -3.82 6.24
N LYS A 52 -7.88 -2.95 7.04
CA LYS A 52 -8.62 -1.79 6.54
C LYS A 52 -7.70 -0.75 5.89
N ASP A 53 -6.52 -0.56 6.43
CA ASP A 53 -5.50 0.34 5.89
C ASP A 53 -4.83 -0.27 4.65
N ILE A 54 -4.54 -1.57 4.71
CA ILE A 54 -4.00 -2.34 3.58
C ILE A 54 -4.94 -2.25 2.37
N VAL A 55 -6.25 -2.45 2.56
CA VAL A 55 -7.24 -2.30 1.49
C VAL A 55 -7.23 -0.89 0.91
N SER A 56 -7.13 0.14 1.77
CA SER A 56 -7.06 1.54 1.32
C SER A 56 -5.83 1.81 0.46
N LEU A 57 -4.68 1.19 0.76
CA LEU A 57 -3.46 1.28 -0.06
C LEU A 57 -3.65 0.64 -1.45
N ILE A 58 -4.31 -0.52 -1.51
CA ILE A 58 -4.62 -1.21 -2.77
C ILE A 58 -5.55 -0.35 -3.64
N GLU A 59 -6.64 0.17 -3.05
CA GLU A 59 -7.58 1.03 -3.75
C GLU A 59 -6.90 2.29 -4.30
N ALA A 60 -6.04 2.93 -3.50
CA ALA A 60 -5.27 4.10 -3.92
C ALA A 60 -4.32 3.77 -5.08
N GLN A 61 -3.65 2.63 -5.04
CA GLN A 61 -2.75 2.19 -6.12
C GLN A 61 -3.52 1.90 -7.41
N ILE A 62 -4.66 1.22 -7.34
CA ILE A 62 -5.53 0.96 -8.50
C ILE A 62 -6.03 2.29 -9.09
N ALA A 63 -6.47 3.23 -8.25
CA ALA A 63 -6.91 4.55 -8.69
C ALA A 63 -5.78 5.31 -9.40
N LYS A 64 -4.55 5.29 -8.85
CA LYS A 64 -3.36 5.90 -9.45
C LYS A 64 -3.08 5.33 -10.84
N VAL A 65 -3.07 4.00 -10.98
CA VAL A 65 -2.84 3.32 -12.28
C VAL A 65 -3.94 3.69 -13.28
N PHE A 66 -5.20 3.71 -12.85
CA PHE A 66 -6.33 4.09 -13.71
C PHE A 66 -6.22 5.55 -14.19
N ILE A 67 -5.87 6.48 -13.30
CA ILE A 67 -5.65 7.89 -13.66
C ILE A 67 -4.50 8.02 -14.64
N PHE A 68 -3.38 7.32 -14.41
CA PHE A 68 -2.24 7.33 -15.32
C PHE A 68 -2.62 6.86 -16.72
N HIS A 69 -3.34 5.74 -16.81
CA HIS A 69 -3.79 5.20 -18.08
C HIS A 69 -4.79 6.14 -18.78
N ARG A 70 -5.71 6.74 -18.02
CA ARG A 70 -6.72 7.67 -18.54
C ARG A 70 -6.10 8.99 -19.01
N LEU A 71 -5.08 9.50 -18.30
CA LEU A 71 -4.33 10.69 -18.69
C LEU A 71 -3.47 10.44 -19.93
N LEU A 72 -2.83 9.27 -20.02
CA LEU A 72 -2.02 8.88 -21.18
C LEU A 72 -2.86 8.74 -22.46
N LEU A 73 -4.13 8.33 -22.32
CA LEU A 73 -5.06 8.21 -23.46
C LEU A 73 -5.66 9.54 -23.92
N LEU A 74 -5.71 10.56 -23.06
CA LEU A 74 -6.30 11.86 -23.39
C LEU A 74 -5.69 12.55 -24.63
N PRO A 75 -4.35 12.63 -24.81
CA PRO A 75 -3.75 13.23 -26.01
C PRO A 75 -4.00 12.42 -27.29
N ILE A 76 -4.14 11.09 -27.18
CA ILE A 76 -4.48 10.23 -28.32
C ILE A 76 -5.91 10.52 -28.81
N LEU A 77 -6.84 10.76 -27.88
CA LEU A 77 -8.25 11.03 -28.20
C LEU A 77 -8.49 12.45 -28.71
N LEU A 78 -7.67 13.42 -28.31
CA LEU A 78 -7.81 14.82 -28.71
C LEU A 78 -7.03 15.17 -30.00
N GLY A 79 -6.13 14.28 -30.44
CA GLY A 79 -5.25 14.50 -31.59
C GLY A 79 -5.63 13.77 -32.89
N GLY A 80 -6.85 13.22 -32.98
CA GLY A 80 -7.37 12.52 -34.17
C GLY A 80 -8.38 13.35 -34.95
#